data_AF-A0A0E3SP83-F1
#
_entry.id   AF-A0A0E3SP83-F1
#
_cell.length_a   1.000
_cell.length_b   1.000
_cell.length_c   1.000
_cell.angle_alpha   90.00
_cell.angle_beta   90.00
_cell.angle_gamma   90.00
#
_symmetry.space_group_name_H-M   'P 1'
#
loop_
_entity.id
_entity.type
_entity.pdbx_description
1 polymer ?
#
loop_
_entity_poly.entity_id
_entity_poly.type
_entity_poly.pdbx_seq_one_letter_code
_entity_poly.pdbx_strand_id
1 'polypeptide(L)'
;MKKGKKAIFIDTEGISADRFRQIAGENAKEIAQDIIIFEPHTFEEQYSAVRETEKISTENVGLIVLDSATAYYRFELDDDDSSIRTRRELSNQIGFLHSLARKRGIVVVITNQVYSDISTNTLKPIGGSGLEHISKTIVQLERTGTGRRRAKLWKHRSRPEGATCEFTITADGVR
;
A
#
# COMPACT_ATOMS: atom_id res chain seq x y z
N MET A 1 -4.26 -5.89 -14.85
CA MET A 1 -5.63 -5.38 -14.64
C MET A 1 -6.54 -6.00 -15.69
N LYS A 2 -7.85 -6.21 -15.42
CA LYS A 2 -8.77 -6.54 -16.52
C LYS A 2 -8.71 -5.37 -17.52
N LYS A 3 -8.62 -5.65 -18.83
CA LYS A 3 -8.59 -4.62 -19.87
C LYS A 3 -9.69 -3.58 -19.61
N GLY A 4 -9.32 -2.30 -19.65
CA GLY A 4 -10.24 -1.17 -19.54
C GLY A 4 -10.56 -0.68 -18.12
N LYS A 5 -9.95 -1.18 -17.05
CA LYS A 5 -10.13 -0.61 -15.70
C LYS A 5 -9.01 0.36 -15.33
N LYS A 6 -9.35 1.46 -14.64
CA LYS A 6 -8.38 2.44 -14.11
C LYS A 6 -7.77 2.01 -12.78
N ALA A 7 -6.58 2.54 -12.48
CA ALA A 7 -5.91 2.42 -11.19
C ALA A 7 -5.78 3.80 -10.54
N ILE A 8 -6.01 3.87 -9.23
CA ILE A 8 -5.70 5.05 -8.43
C ILE A 8 -4.45 4.74 -7.61
N PHE A 9 -3.46 5.64 -7.65
CA PHE A 9 -2.30 5.64 -6.76
C PHE A 9 -2.39 6.85 -5.84
N ILE A 10 -2.32 6.63 -4.53
CA ILE A 10 -2.13 7.66 -3.52
C ILE A 10 -0.68 7.47 -3.05
N ASP A 11 0.20 8.32 -3.54
CA ASP A 11 1.64 8.20 -3.41
C ASP A 11 2.21 9.28 -2.50
N THR A 12 2.83 8.86 -1.40
CA THR A 12 3.47 9.72 -0.40
C THR A 12 5.00 9.67 -0.48
N GLU A 13 5.56 8.73 -1.24
CA GLU A 13 7.01 8.46 -1.27
C GLU A 13 7.66 8.78 -2.63
N GLY A 14 6.88 8.95 -3.69
CA GLY A 14 7.32 9.37 -5.01
C GLY A 14 7.46 8.19 -5.99
N ILE A 15 6.50 8.05 -6.90
CA ILE A 15 6.54 7.08 -7.99
C ILE A 15 7.60 7.48 -9.01
N SER A 16 8.53 6.57 -9.29
CA SER A 16 9.53 6.77 -10.34
C SER A 16 8.92 6.62 -11.74
N ALA A 17 8.80 7.75 -12.44
CA ALA A 17 8.38 7.77 -13.85
C ALA A 17 9.32 6.94 -14.75
N ASP A 18 10.62 6.94 -14.47
CA ASP A 18 11.60 6.16 -15.23
C ASP A 18 11.39 4.66 -15.02
N ARG A 19 11.11 4.24 -13.78
CA ARG A 19 10.80 2.85 -13.48
C ARG A 19 9.49 2.42 -14.14
N PHE A 20 8.48 3.29 -14.14
CA PHE A 20 7.23 3.03 -14.86
C PHE A 20 7.48 2.84 -16.36
N ARG A 21 8.19 3.76 -17.01
CA ARG A 21 8.52 3.67 -18.45
C ARG A 21 9.34 2.41 -18.76
N GLN A 22 10.31 2.08 -17.91
CA GLN A 22 11.14 0.89 -18.07
C GLN A 22 10.29 -0.39 -18.08
N ILE A 23 9.31 -0.51 -17.18
CA ILE A 23 8.46 -1.70 -17.07
C ILE A 23 7.36 -1.69 -18.15
N ALA A 24 6.74 -0.54 -18.40
CA ALA A 24 5.64 -0.41 -19.34
C ALA A 24 6.08 -0.48 -20.81
N GLY A 25 7.36 -0.20 -21.09
CA GLY A 25 7.94 -0.23 -22.43
C GLY A 25 7.23 0.74 -23.37
N GLU A 26 6.98 0.29 -24.61
CA GLU A 26 6.36 1.10 -25.67
C GLU A 26 4.94 1.55 -25.32
N ASN A 27 4.23 0.82 -24.46
CA ASN A 27 2.84 1.12 -24.08
C ASN A 27 2.72 2.12 -22.92
N ALA A 28 3.83 2.70 -22.44
CA ALA A 28 3.84 3.57 -21.26
C ALA A 28 2.81 4.71 -21.34
N LYS A 29 2.68 5.35 -22.51
CA LYS A 29 1.75 6.46 -22.71
C LYS A 29 0.28 6.03 -22.63
N GLU A 30 -0.05 4.89 -23.22
CA GLU A 30 -1.42 4.34 -23.18
C GLU A 30 -1.78 3.92 -21.76
N ILE A 31 -0.89 3.18 -21.09
CA ILE A 31 -1.13 2.71 -19.71
C ILE A 31 -1.26 3.88 -18.74
N ALA A 32 -0.49 4.95 -18.92
CA ALA A 32 -0.55 6.13 -18.07
C ALA A 32 -1.93 6.83 -18.10
N GLN A 33 -2.69 6.73 -19.19
CA GLN A 33 -4.04 7.32 -19.29
C GLN A 33 -5.07 6.64 -18.36
N ASP A 34 -4.79 5.40 -17.96
CA ASP A 34 -5.61 4.62 -17.04
C ASP A 34 -5.17 4.75 -15.58
N ILE A 35 -4.16 5.58 -15.29
CA ILE A 35 -3.64 5.78 -13.94
C ILE A 35 -3.97 7.19 -13.45
N ILE A 36 -4.61 7.27 -12.30
CA ILE A 36 -4.87 8.52 -11.56
C ILE A 36 -3.91 8.55 -10.37
N ILE A 37 -3.14 9.63 -10.23
CA ILE A 37 -2.15 9.77 -9.16
C ILE A 37 -2.56 10.93 -8.26
N PHE A 38 -2.56 10.68 -6.95
CA PHE A 38 -2.60 11.69 -5.89
C PHE A 38 -1.25 11.71 -5.19
N GLU A 39 -0.66 12.88 -5.03
CA GLU A 39 0.64 13.06 -4.37
C GLU A 39 0.46 13.92 -3.10
N PRO A 40 -0.19 13.40 -2.04
CA PRO A 40 -0.37 14.17 -0.82
C PRO A 40 0.97 14.40 -0.10
N HIS A 41 1.19 15.64 0.35
CA HIS A 41 2.37 16.09 1.10
C HIS A 41 2.15 16.20 2.61
N THR A 42 0.91 15.99 3.06
CA THR A 42 0.51 16.03 4.48
C THR A 42 -0.46 14.90 4.80
N PHE A 43 -0.66 14.63 6.09
CA PHE A 43 -1.59 13.61 6.53
C PHE A 43 -3.06 13.99 6.23
N GLU A 44 -3.40 15.28 6.32
CA GLU A 44 -4.70 15.83 5.95
C GLU A 44 -4.96 15.70 4.44
N GLU A 45 -3.95 15.95 3.60
CA GLU A 45 -4.06 15.72 2.16
C GLU A 45 -4.24 14.23 1.84
N GLN A 46 -3.54 13.34 2.54
CA GLN A 46 -3.73 11.90 2.38
C GLN A 46 -5.16 11.49 2.73
N TYR A 47 -5.69 11.98 3.85
CA TYR A 47 -7.09 11.75 4.23
C TYR A 47 -8.04 12.24 3.13
N SER A 48 -7.81 13.45 2.62
CA SER A 48 -8.62 14.04 1.55
C SER A 48 -8.56 13.20 0.26
N ALA A 49 -7.37 12.76 -0.15
CA ALA A 49 -7.17 11.88 -1.30
C ALA A 49 -7.89 10.54 -1.13
N VAL A 50 -7.79 9.93 0.06
CA VAL A 50 -8.52 8.70 0.41
C VAL A 50 -10.03 8.91 0.26
N ARG A 51 -10.58 10.01 0.77
CA ARG A 51 -12.02 10.33 0.64
C ARG A 51 -12.43 10.56 -0.80
N GLU A 52 -11.60 11.21 -1.61
CA GLU A 52 -11.86 11.49 -3.01
C GLU A 52 -11.96 10.21 -3.85
N THR A 53 -11.28 9.12 -3.44
CA THR A 53 -11.40 7.82 -4.11
C THR A 53 -12.83 7.32 -4.21
N GLU A 54 -13.72 7.62 -3.25
CA GLU A 54 -15.12 7.19 -3.31
C GLU A 54 -15.89 7.89 -4.45
N LYS A 55 -15.57 9.15 -4.73
CA LYS A 55 -16.21 9.89 -5.83
C LYS A 55 -15.72 9.36 -7.17
N ILE A 56 -14.40 9.19 -7.32
CA ILE A 56 -13.77 8.75 -8.57
C ILE A 56 -14.04 7.27 -8.87
N SER A 57 -14.14 6.44 -7.85
CA SER A 57 -14.43 5.00 -8.01
C SER A 57 -15.82 4.72 -8.58
N THR A 58 -16.61 5.74 -8.95
CA THR A 58 -17.89 5.57 -9.64
C THR A 58 -17.67 5.11 -11.09
N GLU A 59 -16.49 5.42 -11.64
CA GLU A 59 -16.09 5.09 -12.99
C GLU A 59 -15.01 4.01 -12.98
N ASN A 60 -15.40 2.75 -13.17
CA ASN A 60 -14.54 1.69 -13.74
C ASN A 60 -13.12 1.53 -13.12
N VAL A 61 -12.98 1.76 -11.81
CA VAL A 61 -11.72 1.54 -11.09
C VAL A 61 -11.58 0.05 -10.75
N GLY A 62 -10.38 -0.49 -10.95
CA GLY A 62 -10.05 -1.88 -10.62
C GLY A 62 -9.08 -2.01 -9.44
N LEU A 63 -8.29 -0.98 -9.18
CA LEU A 63 -7.19 -1.00 -8.21
C LEU A 63 -7.06 0.38 -7.54
N ILE A 64 -6.85 0.38 -6.23
CA ILE A 64 -6.38 1.53 -5.46
C ILE A 64 -5.10 1.09 -4.75
N VAL A 65 -4.04 1.87 -4.88
CA VAL A 65 -2.77 1.68 -4.16
C VAL A 65 -2.56 2.87 -3.24
N LEU A 66 -2.28 2.62 -1.95
CA LEU A 66 -1.81 3.63 -1.00
C LEU A 66 -0.35 3.30 -0.66
N ASP A 67 0.59 4.14 -1.13
CA ASP A 67 2.03 3.92 -1.04
C ASP A 67 2.77 5.15 -0.48
N SER A 68 3.18 5.22 0.78
CA SER A 68 2.81 4.35 1.89
C SER A 68 1.82 5.01 2.83
N ALA A 69 1.07 4.16 3.54
CA ALA A 69 0.16 4.58 4.60
C ALA A 69 0.85 5.31 5.77
N THR A 70 2.18 5.22 5.87
CA THR A 70 2.93 5.55 7.09
C THR A 70 4.03 6.59 6.91
N ALA A 71 4.20 7.16 5.72
CA ALA A 71 5.23 8.16 5.47
C ALA A 71 5.17 9.33 6.45
N TYR A 72 3.96 9.80 6.79
CA TYR A 72 3.74 10.92 7.71
C TYR A 72 3.63 10.55 9.20
N TYR A 73 3.69 9.26 9.54
CA TYR A 73 3.61 8.80 10.94
C TYR A 73 4.94 8.92 11.69
N ARG A 74 6.05 8.94 10.97
CA ARG A 74 7.40 8.88 11.59
C ARG A 74 7.76 10.13 12.37
N PHE A 75 7.05 11.24 12.19
CA PHE A 75 7.36 12.52 12.83
C PHE A 75 6.59 12.78 14.14
N GLU A 76 5.59 11.97 14.50
CA GLU A 76 4.74 12.18 15.69
C GLU A 76 4.99 11.16 16.82
N LEU A 77 6.05 10.35 16.73
CA LEU A 77 6.36 9.34 17.74
C LEU A 77 7.00 9.90 19.02
N ASP A 78 7.28 11.20 19.08
CA ASP A 78 7.89 11.86 20.25
C ASP A 78 6.86 12.38 21.27
N ASP A 79 5.55 12.31 20.98
CA ASP A 79 4.48 12.69 21.91
C ASP A 79 3.35 11.63 21.94
N ASP A 80 3.23 10.93 23.06
CA ASP A 80 2.43 9.71 23.22
C ASP A 80 0.94 9.89 22.84
N ASP A 81 0.32 11.02 23.20
CA ASP A 81 -1.10 11.27 22.93
C ASP A 81 -1.37 11.59 21.44
N SER A 82 -0.48 12.34 20.80
CA SER A 82 -0.55 12.65 19.36
C SER A 82 -0.47 11.35 18.54
N SER A 83 0.42 10.44 18.95
CA SER A 83 0.65 9.15 18.30
C SER A 83 -0.61 8.27 18.27
N ILE A 84 -1.44 8.31 19.32
CA ILE A 84 -2.68 7.51 19.42
C ILE A 84 -3.74 8.07 18.46
N ARG A 85 -3.94 9.39 18.46
CA ARG A 85 -4.92 10.05 17.58
C ARG A 85 -4.59 9.75 16.12
N THR A 86 -3.33 9.89 15.75
CA THR A 86 -2.88 9.65 14.38
C THR A 86 -3.08 8.18 14.05
N ARG A 87 -2.69 7.21 14.89
CA ARG A 87 -2.94 5.77 14.61
C ARG A 87 -4.42 5.43 14.40
N ARG A 88 -5.31 6.06 15.16
CA ARG A 88 -6.75 5.91 15.01
C ARG A 88 -7.22 6.45 13.66
N GLU A 89 -6.69 7.59 13.23
CA GLU A 89 -7.07 8.18 11.95
C GLU A 89 -6.61 7.36 10.74
N LEU A 90 -5.41 6.77 10.77
CA LEU A 90 -5.01 5.81 9.74
C LEU A 90 -5.91 4.58 9.75
N SER A 91 -6.27 4.08 10.93
CA SER A 91 -7.22 2.96 11.02
C SER A 91 -8.58 3.33 10.39
N ASN A 92 -9.04 4.58 10.55
CA ASN A 92 -10.25 5.07 9.89
C ASN A 92 -10.10 5.12 8.37
N GLN A 93 -8.99 5.66 7.85
CA GLN A 93 -8.71 5.72 6.40
C GLN A 93 -8.66 4.32 5.78
N ILE A 94 -7.97 3.38 6.43
CA ILE A 94 -7.85 2.00 5.95
C ILE A 94 -9.20 1.26 6.07
N GLY A 95 -9.96 1.52 7.14
CA GLY A 95 -11.34 1.04 7.27
C GLY A 95 -12.26 1.56 6.17
N PHE A 96 -12.12 2.83 5.79
CA PHE A 96 -12.83 3.43 4.67
C PHE A 96 -12.50 2.75 3.35
N LEU A 97 -11.21 2.60 3.02
CA LEU A 97 -10.77 1.89 1.82
C LEU A 97 -11.24 0.43 1.81
N HIS A 98 -11.20 -0.25 2.95
CA HIS A 98 -11.72 -1.61 3.09
C HIS A 98 -13.23 -1.68 2.78
N SER A 99 -14.01 -0.73 3.30
CA SER A 99 -15.44 -0.63 3.04
C SER A 99 -15.71 -0.35 1.55
N LEU A 100 -14.97 0.59 0.95
CA LEU A 100 -15.07 0.92 -0.47
C LEU A 100 -14.74 -0.28 -1.36
N ALA A 101 -13.65 -1.00 -1.06
CA ALA A 101 -13.24 -2.23 -1.73
C ALA A 101 -14.37 -3.27 -1.76
N ARG A 102 -15.03 -3.48 -0.61
CA ARG A 102 -16.15 -4.43 -0.49
C ARG A 102 -17.39 -3.96 -1.25
N LYS A 103 -17.75 -2.67 -1.13
CA LYS A 103 -18.94 -2.10 -1.77
C LYS A 103 -18.84 -2.13 -3.29
N ARG A 104 -17.64 -1.89 -3.85
CA ARG A 104 -17.45 -1.69 -5.29
C ARG A 104 -16.66 -2.80 -6.00
N GLY A 105 -16.22 -3.82 -5.26
CA GLY A 105 -15.43 -4.92 -5.82
C GLY A 105 -14.05 -4.46 -6.34
N ILE A 106 -13.46 -3.46 -5.68
CA ILE A 106 -12.15 -2.88 -6.02
C ILE A 106 -11.06 -3.58 -5.21
N VAL A 107 -9.89 -3.82 -5.82
CA VAL A 107 -8.71 -4.29 -5.10
C VAL A 107 -8.02 -3.10 -4.46
N VAL A 108 -7.74 -3.16 -3.15
CA VAL A 108 -6.96 -2.16 -2.44
C VAL A 108 -5.64 -2.79 -1.99
N VAL A 109 -4.52 -2.14 -2.34
CA VAL A 109 -3.18 -2.50 -1.89
C VAL A 109 -2.63 -1.35 -1.05
N ILE A 110 -2.05 -1.66 0.10
CA ILE A 110 -1.47 -0.67 1.00
C ILE A 110 -0.05 -1.13 1.29
N THR A 111 0.93 -0.25 1.10
CA THR A 111 2.29 -0.50 1.59
C THR A 111 2.42 0.08 2.99
N ASN A 112 3.20 -0.61 3.82
CA ASN A 112 3.42 -0.22 5.20
C ASN A 112 4.88 -0.47 5.57
N GLN A 113 5.44 0.42 6.36
CA GLN A 113 6.79 0.26 6.90
C GLN A 113 6.77 -0.56 8.19
N VAL A 114 7.87 -1.25 8.46
CA VAL A 114 8.08 -2.06 9.67
C VAL A 114 9.28 -1.52 10.44
N TYR A 115 9.26 -1.65 11.75
CA TYR A 115 10.40 -1.39 12.62
C TYR A 115 10.81 -2.66 13.36
N SER A 116 12.08 -2.76 13.73
CA SER A 116 12.57 -3.85 14.57
C SER A 116 12.45 -3.45 16.03
N ASP A 117 11.70 -4.24 16.80
CA ASP A 117 11.66 -4.11 18.25
C ASP A 117 12.93 -4.75 18.83
N ILE A 118 13.82 -3.92 19.38
CA ILE A 118 15.13 -4.34 19.90
C ILE A 118 14.98 -5.32 21.06
N SER A 119 13.92 -5.19 21.87
CA SER A 119 13.73 -6.01 23.07
C SER A 119 13.28 -7.44 22.74
N THR A 120 12.48 -7.60 21.68
CA THR A 120 11.93 -8.91 21.28
C THR A 120 12.59 -9.47 20.02
N ASN A 121 13.44 -8.68 19.36
CA ASN A 121 14.00 -8.98 18.05
C ASN A 121 12.93 -9.36 17.00
N THR A 122 11.73 -8.75 17.12
CA THR A 122 10.60 -8.99 16.22
C THR A 122 10.35 -7.78 15.32
N LEU A 123 9.97 -8.04 14.07
CA LEU A 123 9.51 -7.00 13.15
C LEU A 123 8.06 -6.66 13.48
N LYS A 124 7.79 -5.38 13.77
CA LYS A 124 6.45 -4.86 14.04
C LYS A 124 6.03 -3.89 12.94
N PRO A 125 4.80 -4.02 12.40
CA PRO A 125 4.26 -3.06 11.46
C PRO A 125 3.96 -1.72 12.14
N ILE A 126 4.23 -0.62 11.43
CA ILE A 126 3.76 0.70 11.85
C ILE A 126 2.22 0.73 11.73
N GLY A 127 1.54 1.37 12.68
CA GLY A 127 0.07 1.40 12.77
C GLY A 127 -0.56 0.35 13.70
N GLY A 128 0.24 -0.57 14.26
CA GLY A 128 -0.19 -1.49 15.32
C GLY A 128 -1.26 -2.50 14.90
N SER A 129 -1.94 -3.09 15.89
CA SER A 129 -2.90 -4.19 15.70
C SER A 129 -4.15 -3.81 14.91
N GLY A 130 -4.52 -2.52 14.86
CA GLY A 130 -5.68 -2.05 14.11
C GLY A 130 -5.55 -2.31 12.61
N LEU A 131 -4.38 -1.99 12.05
CA LEU A 131 -4.06 -2.25 10.65
C LEU A 131 -4.07 -3.75 10.33
N GLU A 132 -3.47 -4.54 11.21
CA GLU A 132 -3.47 -5.99 11.08
C GLU A 132 -4.91 -6.54 11.10
N HIS A 133 -5.77 -6.05 11.98
CA HIS A 133 -7.15 -6.49 12.11
C HIS A 133 -7.98 -6.23 10.83
N ILE A 134 -7.90 -5.01 10.29
CA ILE A 134 -8.65 -4.62 9.09
C ILE A 134 -8.16 -5.37 7.85
N SER A 135 -6.85 -5.55 7.73
CA SER A 135 -6.20 -6.21 6.59
C SER A 135 -6.62 -7.67 6.47
N LYS A 136 -7.07 -8.08 5.27
CA LYS A 136 -7.51 -9.47 4.99
C LYS A 136 -6.38 -10.37 4.53
N THR A 137 -5.35 -9.77 3.94
CA THR A 137 -4.13 -10.44 3.52
C THR A 137 -2.95 -9.55 3.89
N ILE A 138 -1.91 -10.14 4.47
CA ILE A 138 -0.66 -9.44 4.76
C ILE A 138 0.47 -10.28 4.17
N VAL A 139 1.30 -9.64 3.36
CA VAL A 139 2.50 -10.23 2.77
C VAL A 139 3.70 -9.46 3.27
N GLN A 140 4.60 -10.15 3.96
CA GLN A 140 5.86 -9.61 4.41
C GLN A 140 6.90 -9.77 3.29
N LEU A 141 7.60 -8.68 2.95
CA LEU A 141 8.67 -8.69 1.95
C LEU A 141 10.03 -8.64 2.65
N GLU A 142 10.88 -9.60 2.35
CA GLU A 142 12.22 -9.75 2.94
C GLU A 142 13.30 -9.65 1.85
N ARG A 143 14.43 -9.02 2.19
CA ARG A 143 15.62 -9.03 1.34
C ARG A 143 16.45 -10.28 1.63
N THR A 144 16.62 -11.14 0.63
CA THR A 144 17.41 -12.38 0.74
C THR A 144 18.74 -12.31 -0.01
N GLY A 145 18.94 -11.29 -0.85
CA GLY A 145 20.19 -11.06 -1.57
C GLY A 145 20.14 -9.81 -2.45
N THR A 146 21.12 -9.67 -3.33
CA THR A 146 21.13 -8.65 -4.38
C THR A 146 20.10 -9.02 -5.43
N GLY A 147 19.14 -8.12 -5.71
CA GLY A 147 18.00 -8.38 -6.61
C GLY A 147 16.96 -9.38 -6.09
N ARG A 148 17.35 -10.35 -5.25
CA ARG A 148 16.47 -11.39 -4.69
C ARG A 148 15.68 -10.92 -3.47
N ARG A 149 14.43 -11.33 -3.40
CA ARG A 149 13.47 -11.05 -2.33
C ARG A 149 12.66 -12.31 -2.01
N ARG A 150 12.03 -12.31 -0.85
CA ARG A 150 11.06 -13.32 -0.44
C ARG A 150 9.77 -12.65 0.01
N ALA A 151 8.65 -13.13 -0.49
CA ALA A 151 7.32 -12.81 -0.01
C ALA A 151 6.86 -13.92 0.93
N LYS A 152 6.59 -13.59 2.19
CA LYS A 152 6.03 -14.50 3.19
C LYS A 152 4.59 -14.13 3.47
N LEU A 153 3.68 -15.09 3.34
CA LEU A 153 2.27 -14.91 3.67
C LEU A 153 2.11 -14.86 5.18
N TRP A 154 1.93 -13.65 5.71
CA TRP A 154 1.79 -13.42 7.15
C TRP A 154 0.37 -13.68 7.62
N LYS A 155 -0.62 -13.21 6.85
CA LYS A 155 -2.04 -13.38 7.16
C LYS A 155 -2.81 -13.65 5.88
N HIS A 156 -3.71 -14.62 5.90
CA HIS A 156 -4.67 -14.83 4.82
C HIS A 156 -5.92 -15.55 5.34
N ARG A 157 -7.10 -15.21 4.81
CA ARG A 157 -8.38 -15.80 5.24
C ARG A 157 -8.56 -17.29 4.92
N SER A 158 -7.79 -17.83 3.97
CA SER A 158 -8.03 -19.17 3.40
C SER A 158 -6.77 -19.93 2.97
N ARG A 159 -5.59 -19.42 3.32
CA ARG A 159 -4.30 -20.06 2.98
C ARG A 159 -3.48 -20.16 4.27
N PRO A 160 -2.68 -21.21 4.44
CA PRO A 160 -1.84 -21.36 5.62
C PRO A 160 -0.83 -20.22 5.69
N GLU A 161 -0.63 -19.70 6.90
CA GLU A 161 0.40 -18.72 7.19
C GLU A 161 1.80 -19.34 7.01
N GLY A 162 2.79 -18.50 6.75
CA GLY A 162 4.18 -18.91 6.60
C GLY A 162 4.55 -19.45 5.22
N ALA A 163 3.59 -19.62 4.29
CA ALA A 163 3.91 -19.92 2.90
C ALA A 163 4.82 -18.84 2.31
N THR A 164 5.87 -19.24 1.60
CA THR A 164 6.86 -18.32 1.02
C THR A 164 6.95 -18.46 -0.48
N CYS A 165 7.32 -17.37 -1.14
CA CYS A 165 7.66 -17.32 -2.56
C CYS A 165 8.90 -16.43 -2.72
N GLU A 166 9.91 -16.91 -3.44
CA GLU A 166 11.07 -16.08 -3.79
C GLU A 166 10.82 -15.40 -5.14
N PHE A 167 11.26 -14.15 -5.25
CA PHE A 167 11.15 -13.36 -6.47
C PHE A 167 12.38 -12.49 -6.67
N THR A 168 12.58 -12.03 -7.90
CA THR A 168 13.70 -11.16 -8.27
C THR A 168 13.18 -9.86 -8.84
N ILE A 169 13.82 -8.75 -8.47
CA ILE A 169 13.59 -7.43 -9.07
C ILE A 169 14.53 -7.30 -10.27
N THR A 170 13.96 -7.22 -11.47
CA THR A 170 14.66 -7.17 -12.75
C THR A 170 14.34 -5.88 -13.50
N ALA A 171 14.98 -5.63 -14.66
CA ALA A 171 14.62 -4.50 -15.52
C ALA A 171 13.14 -4.49 -15.91
N ASP A 172 12.53 -5.67 -16.12
CA ASP A 172 11.12 -5.81 -16.52
C ASP A 172 10.13 -5.78 -15.34
N GLY A 173 10.60 -5.53 -14.12
CA GLY A 173 9.77 -5.57 -12.91
C GLY A 173 10.03 -6.81 -12.05
N VAL A 174 9.00 -7.27 -11.35
CA VAL A 174 9.05 -8.43 -10.44
C VAL A 174 8.86 -9.73 -11.22
N ARG A 175 9.77 -10.70 -11.04
CA ARG A 175 9.74 -12.03 -11.67
C ARG A 175 9.82 -13.14 -10.62
#